data_AF-A0A0F4GUG3-F1
#
_entry.id   AF-A0A0F4GUG3-F1
#
_cell.length_a   1.000
_cell.length_b   1.000
_cell.length_c   1.000
_cell.angle_alpha   90.00
_cell.angle_beta   90.00
_cell.angle_gamma   90.00
#
_symmetry.space_group_name_H-M   'P 1'
#
loop_
_entity.id
_entity.type
_entity.pdbx_description
1 polymer ?
#
loop_
_entity_poly.entity_id
_entity_poly.type
_entity_poly.pdbx_seq_one_letter_code
_entity_poly.pdbx_strand_id
1 'polypeptide(L)'
;MLDAIGIAMLGTDLNTLRKKNRMMELYEAVTSAEPSVQAVFMATALLPSWISKRLPGSAARRLTVAGSELRKECMKQVKQARITARELDGDAFLLDLVKSAEFTDDQLVDQLLLIIGAGYEPTSAAFSWTVWLLATHPAWQKQLREEIQAKFSASHFRNEEEGGIIPEDLENLPILHAVCNEALRFMPTTPITTRVSSEDSVILGHHIPKNTRIYIVPYACNRSTAFYGPTADVFDPGRWIDANGKSNNNGGADSNYAFMTFLHGPRKCIGDGYAKIALRVFVAAFVGAFRFEIADSTEVPIPGGMLVTKPVNGLQLKLQSSNWKRTGRIIQPNIAEDEFKLWESDPKNPQNWPSPRKWTTVVVVGWLQFLSPLASVMLAPSLPQIAKDLHITSSSLLTFTMSIYLLGSAGSAMLAAPLSEVFGYGRRI
;
A
#
# COMPACT_ATOMS: atom_id res chain seq x y z
N MET A 1 2.69 -4.16 -0.67
CA MET A 1 2.47 -3.03 -1.62
C MET A 1 1.88 -1.82 -0.92
N LEU A 2 0.66 -1.90 -0.36
CA LEU A 2 0.02 -0.73 0.26
C LEU A 2 0.84 -0.14 1.41
N ASP A 3 1.37 -0.98 2.32
CA ASP A 3 2.24 -0.50 3.41
C ASP A 3 3.52 0.17 2.88
N ALA A 4 4.12 -0.35 1.80
CA ALA A 4 5.29 0.27 1.19
C ALA A 4 4.98 1.65 0.57
N ILE A 5 3.79 1.83 -0.01
CA ILE A 5 3.31 3.14 -0.49
C ILE A 5 2.98 4.06 0.69
N GLY A 6 2.39 3.52 1.76
CA GLY A 6 2.14 4.25 3.01
C GLY A 6 3.42 4.86 3.55
N ILE A 7 4.49 4.06 3.64
CA ILE A 7 5.79 4.53 4.13
C ILE A 7 6.40 5.54 3.14
N ALA A 8 6.55 5.17 1.86
CA ALA A 8 7.26 6.01 0.89
C ALA A 8 6.53 7.33 0.56
N MET A 9 5.20 7.31 0.49
CA MET A 9 4.42 8.47 0.05
C MET A 9 3.82 9.25 1.21
N LEU A 10 3.43 8.58 2.29
CA LEU A 10 2.73 9.21 3.43
C LEU A 10 3.62 9.38 4.65
N GLY A 11 4.75 8.68 4.72
CA GLY A 11 5.60 8.63 5.90
C GLY A 11 4.98 7.83 7.04
N THR A 12 3.94 7.04 6.76
CA THR A 12 3.19 6.30 7.77
C THR A 12 3.02 4.85 7.37
N ASP A 13 3.40 3.92 8.24
CA ASP A 13 3.03 2.52 8.07
C ASP A 13 1.52 2.35 8.27
N LEU A 14 0.83 1.92 7.21
CA LEU A 14 -0.61 1.67 7.24
C LEU A 14 -0.95 0.35 7.95
N ASN A 15 0.07 -0.48 8.24
CA ASN A 15 0.03 -1.73 8.99
C ASN A 15 -1.06 -2.70 8.49
N THR A 16 -1.27 -2.68 7.17
CA THR A 16 -2.33 -3.45 6.50
C THR A 16 -2.03 -4.95 6.50
N LEU A 17 -0.77 -5.34 6.68
CA LEU A 17 -0.38 -6.75 6.85
C LEU A 17 -0.80 -7.36 8.19
N ARG A 18 -0.97 -6.57 9.26
CA ARG A 18 -1.28 -7.08 10.60
C ARG A 18 -2.69 -6.76 11.08
N LYS A 19 -3.30 -5.70 10.56
CA LYS A 19 -4.61 -5.20 11.00
C LYS A 19 -5.44 -4.76 9.80
N LYS A 20 -6.77 -4.95 9.92
CA LYS A 20 -7.72 -4.36 8.96
C LYS A 20 -7.57 -2.85 8.98
N ASN A 21 -7.46 -2.25 7.80
CA ASN A 21 -7.27 -0.81 7.63
C ASN A 21 -8.53 -0.19 7.02
N ARG A 22 -9.10 0.79 7.71
CA ARG A 22 -10.36 1.42 7.32
C ARG A 22 -10.28 2.15 5.97
N MET A 23 -9.16 2.80 5.68
CA MET A 23 -8.93 3.47 4.41
C MET A 23 -8.98 2.47 3.25
N MET A 24 -8.43 1.28 3.47
CA MET A 24 -8.43 0.22 2.47
C MET A 24 -9.81 -0.38 2.25
N GLU A 25 -10.56 -0.68 3.31
CA GLU A 25 -11.94 -1.16 3.19
C GLU A 25 -12.82 -0.18 2.39
N LEU A 26 -12.62 1.12 2.62
CA LEU A 26 -13.34 2.18 1.92
C LEU A 26 -12.88 2.30 0.47
N TYR A 27 -11.59 2.19 0.19
CA TYR A 27 -11.05 2.17 -1.17
C TYR A 27 -11.58 0.98 -1.97
N GLU A 28 -11.47 -0.24 -1.44
CA GLU A 28 -12.01 -1.45 -2.06
C GLU A 28 -13.52 -1.37 -2.29
N ALA A 29 -14.27 -0.80 -1.35
CA ALA A 29 -15.71 -0.59 -1.54
C ALA A 29 -16.02 0.34 -2.72
N VAL A 30 -15.14 1.31 -3.02
CA VAL A 30 -15.29 2.24 -4.16
C VAL A 30 -14.80 1.64 -5.47
N THR A 31 -13.76 0.78 -5.43
CA THR A 31 -13.10 0.21 -6.62
C THR A 31 -13.43 -1.26 -6.89
N SER A 32 -14.31 -1.86 -6.08
CA SER A 32 -14.66 -3.28 -6.22
C SER A 32 -15.15 -3.64 -7.62
N ALA A 33 -14.81 -4.85 -8.05
CA ALA A 33 -15.32 -5.44 -9.30
C ALA A 33 -16.77 -5.96 -9.17
N GLU A 34 -17.52 -5.52 -8.15
CA GLU A 34 -18.92 -5.89 -7.98
C GLU A 34 -19.73 -5.41 -9.20
N PRO A 35 -20.60 -6.24 -9.81
CA PRO A 35 -21.35 -5.84 -11.00
C PRO A 35 -22.15 -4.54 -10.83
N SER A 36 -22.64 -4.29 -9.60
CA SER A 36 -23.36 -3.07 -9.25
C SER A 36 -22.48 -1.81 -9.33
N VAL A 37 -21.23 -1.90 -8.89
CA VAL A 37 -20.23 -0.82 -8.94
C VAL A 37 -19.77 -0.58 -10.37
N GLN A 38 -19.50 -1.66 -11.12
CA GLN A 38 -19.16 -1.59 -12.53
C GLN A 38 -20.28 -0.93 -13.35
N ALA A 39 -21.55 -1.28 -13.08
CA ALA A 39 -22.70 -0.68 -13.74
C ALA A 39 -22.79 0.83 -13.48
N VAL A 40 -22.59 1.28 -12.23
CA VAL A 40 -22.60 2.72 -11.89
C VAL A 40 -21.47 3.46 -12.61
N PHE A 41 -20.29 2.86 -12.70
CA PHE A 41 -19.18 3.49 -13.41
C PHE A 41 -19.37 3.52 -14.92
N MET A 42 -19.83 2.42 -15.53
CA MET A 42 -20.16 2.38 -16.95
C MET A 42 -21.23 3.42 -17.28
N ALA A 43 -22.25 3.55 -16.43
CA ALA A 43 -23.24 4.59 -16.54
C ALA A 43 -22.62 5.99 -16.43
N THR A 44 -21.65 6.20 -15.53
CA THR A 44 -20.93 7.48 -15.39
C THR A 44 -20.02 7.78 -16.59
N ALA A 45 -19.45 6.75 -17.22
CA ALA A 45 -18.57 6.87 -18.37
C ALA A 45 -19.34 7.14 -19.67
N LEU A 46 -20.54 6.56 -19.81
CA LEU A 46 -21.35 6.64 -21.02
C LEU A 46 -22.43 7.74 -20.98
N LEU A 47 -22.93 8.08 -19.79
CA LEU A 47 -24.00 9.06 -19.64
C LEU A 47 -23.44 10.42 -19.19
N PRO A 48 -24.04 11.53 -19.66
CA PRO A 48 -23.81 12.86 -19.09
C PRO A 48 -23.91 12.86 -17.56
N SER A 49 -23.04 13.63 -16.91
CA SER A 49 -22.89 13.65 -15.44
C SER A 49 -24.17 14.00 -14.69
N TRP A 50 -25.10 14.74 -15.30
CA TRP A 50 -26.40 15.08 -14.70
C TRP A 50 -27.40 13.91 -14.73
N ILE A 51 -27.27 12.97 -15.69
CA ILE A 51 -28.06 11.74 -15.77
C ILE A 51 -27.51 10.71 -14.78
N SER A 52 -26.20 10.49 -14.80
CA SER A 52 -25.57 9.49 -13.93
C SER A 52 -25.74 9.81 -12.45
N LYS A 53 -25.67 11.09 -12.05
CA LYS A 53 -25.95 11.54 -10.68
C LYS A 53 -27.41 11.38 -10.24
N ARG A 54 -28.35 11.27 -11.19
CA ARG A 54 -29.78 11.08 -10.91
C ARG A 54 -30.18 9.61 -10.90
N LEU A 55 -29.30 8.68 -11.24
CA LEU A 55 -29.61 7.24 -11.22
C LEU A 55 -29.90 6.81 -9.78
N PRO A 56 -31.17 6.47 -9.45
CA PRO A 56 -31.50 5.98 -8.13
C PRO A 56 -30.93 4.57 -7.99
N GLY A 57 -30.05 4.37 -7.01
CA GLY A 57 -29.45 3.06 -6.76
C GLY A 57 -28.76 2.98 -5.41
N SER A 58 -28.97 1.87 -4.69
CA SER A 58 -28.26 1.57 -3.43
C SER A 58 -26.74 1.57 -3.63
N ALA A 59 -26.26 1.09 -4.78
CA ALA A 59 -24.84 1.11 -5.17
C ALA A 59 -24.29 2.55 -5.30
N ALA A 60 -24.98 3.44 -6.02
CA ALA A 60 -24.55 4.84 -6.18
C ALA A 60 -24.50 5.58 -4.82
N ARG A 61 -25.47 5.33 -3.94
CA ARG A 61 -25.47 5.86 -2.57
C ARG A 61 -24.31 5.30 -1.75
N ARG A 62 -24.07 3.98 -1.82
CA ARG A 62 -22.94 3.32 -1.13
C ARG A 62 -21.60 3.89 -1.58
N LEU A 63 -21.40 4.09 -2.89
CA LEU A 63 -20.19 4.69 -3.46
C LEU A 63 -19.99 6.14 -3.00
N THR A 64 -21.07 6.93 -2.96
CA THR A 64 -21.01 8.32 -2.48
C THR A 64 -20.61 8.39 -1.01
N VAL A 65 -21.22 7.53 -0.16
CA VAL A 65 -20.89 7.46 1.27
C VAL A 65 -19.46 6.98 1.46
N ALA A 66 -19.05 5.89 0.82
CA ALA A 66 -17.71 5.34 0.92
C ALA A 66 -16.64 6.35 0.45
N GLY A 67 -16.87 7.05 -0.67
CA GLY A 67 -16.00 8.11 -1.15
C GLY A 67 -15.90 9.29 -0.17
N SER A 68 -17.00 9.69 0.46
CA SER A 68 -16.99 10.76 1.46
C SER A 68 -16.21 10.38 2.73
N GLU A 69 -16.36 9.13 3.19
CA GLU A 69 -15.61 8.62 4.35
C GLU A 69 -14.13 8.44 4.03
N LEU A 70 -13.80 7.97 2.81
CA LEU A 70 -12.42 7.87 2.35
C LEU A 70 -11.75 9.25 2.32
N ARG A 71 -12.44 10.26 1.79
CA ARG A 71 -11.96 11.64 1.79
C ARG A 71 -11.70 12.17 3.22
N LYS A 72 -12.60 11.87 4.17
CA LYS A 72 -12.40 12.23 5.58
C LYS A 72 -11.16 11.57 6.17
N GLU A 73 -10.89 10.31 5.85
CA GLU A 73 -9.71 9.61 6.34
C GLU A 73 -8.42 10.19 5.75
N CYS A 74 -8.41 10.49 4.45
CA CYS A 74 -7.31 11.20 3.80
C CYS A 74 -7.08 12.59 4.42
N MET A 75 -8.16 13.32 4.75
CA MET A 75 -8.05 14.62 5.42
C MET A 75 -7.39 14.54 6.79
N LYS A 76 -7.63 13.47 7.55
CA LYS A 76 -6.92 13.24 8.83
C LYS A 76 -5.42 13.07 8.59
N GLN A 77 -5.03 12.31 7.57
CA GLN A 77 -3.62 12.12 7.23
C GLN A 77 -2.95 13.41 6.78
N VAL A 78 -3.62 14.24 5.97
CA VAL A 78 -3.10 15.54 5.56
C VAL A 78 -2.90 16.47 6.77
N LYS A 79 -3.85 16.52 7.71
CA LYS A 79 -3.70 17.29 8.94
C LYS A 79 -2.54 16.80 9.80
N GLN A 80 -2.39 15.49 9.92
CA GLN A 80 -1.28 14.89 10.65
C GLN A 80 0.06 15.23 9.99
N ALA A 81 0.16 15.10 8.67
CA ALA A 81 1.36 15.47 7.90
C ALA A 81 1.71 16.95 8.07
N ARG A 82 0.72 17.86 8.14
CA ARG A 82 0.96 19.29 8.44
C ARG A 82 1.53 19.54 9.83
N ILE A 83 1.11 18.77 10.83
CA ILE A 83 1.67 18.86 12.18
C ILE A 83 3.11 18.37 12.15
N THR A 84 3.34 17.18 11.58
CA THR A 84 4.68 16.57 11.49
C THR A 84 5.66 17.42 10.69
N ALA A 85 5.23 18.02 9.57
CA ALA A 85 6.08 18.88 8.75
C ALA A 85 6.56 20.17 9.46
N ARG A 86 5.93 20.56 10.58
CA ARG A 86 6.38 21.69 11.41
C ARG A 86 7.45 21.30 12.43
N GLU A 87 7.53 20.01 12.76
CA GLU A 87 8.35 19.51 13.88
C GLU A 87 9.55 18.68 13.41
N LEU A 88 9.46 18.06 12.22
CA LEU A 88 10.47 17.13 11.71
C LEU A 88 10.71 17.30 10.20
N ASP A 89 11.96 17.11 9.78
CA ASP A 89 12.28 16.74 8.41
C ASP A 89 12.03 15.24 8.21
N GLY A 90 11.34 14.89 7.13
CA GLY A 90 11.04 13.52 6.77
C GLY A 90 10.88 13.39 5.27
N ASP A 91 11.28 12.24 4.73
CA ASP A 91 11.47 12.01 3.28
C ASP A 91 10.20 11.56 2.55
N ALA A 92 9.02 11.74 3.15
CA ALA A 92 7.77 11.32 2.55
C ALA A 92 7.26 12.35 1.54
N PHE A 93 6.83 11.89 0.37
CA PHE A 93 6.33 12.76 -0.70
C PHE A 93 5.21 13.73 -0.24
N LEU A 94 4.30 13.27 0.62
CA LEU A 94 3.24 14.12 1.17
C LEU A 94 3.78 15.25 2.05
N LEU A 95 4.88 15.02 2.79
CA LEU A 95 5.51 16.06 3.59
C LEU A 95 6.13 17.14 2.69
N ASP A 96 6.75 16.75 1.58
CA ASP A 96 7.29 17.70 0.59
C ASP A 96 6.18 18.54 -0.05
N LEU A 97 5.07 17.92 -0.44
CA LEU A 97 3.91 18.64 -0.95
C LEU A 97 3.34 19.63 0.08
N VAL A 98 3.27 19.22 1.35
CA VAL A 98 2.83 20.09 2.45
C VAL A 98 3.78 21.27 2.63
N LYS A 99 5.10 21.04 2.59
CA LYS A 99 6.14 22.07 2.77
C LYS A 99 6.22 23.06 1.62
N SER A 100 5.90 22.64 0.39
CA SER A 100 5.83 23.54 -0.76
C SER A 100 4.85 24.71 -0.56
N ALA A 101 3.85 24.52 0.32
CA ALA A 101 2.77 25.47 0.58
C ALA A 101 1.96 25.88 -0.67
N GLU A 102 2.09 25.15 -1.78
CA GLU A 102 1.37 25.42 -3.03
C GLU A 102 -0.04 24.82 -3.05
N PHE A 103 -0.33 23.89 -2.14
CA PHE A 103 -1.57 23.12 -2.13
C PHE A 103 -2.43 23.42 -0.90
N THR A 104 -3.73 23.58 -1.14
CA THR A 104 -4.75 23.56 -0.08
C THR A 104 -4.94 22.16 0.48
N ASP A 105 -5.54 22.03 1.66
CA ASP A 105 -5.82 20.74 2.28
C ASP A 105 -6.67 19.84 1.39
N ASP A 106 -7.67 20.42 0.69
CA ASP A 106 -8.50 19.69 -0.25
C ASP A 106 -7.71 19.18 -1.46
N GLN A 107 -6.79 19.99 -1.98
CA GLN A 107 -5.91 19.57 -3.08
C GLN A 107 -4.93 18.49 -2.64
N LEU A 108 -4.39 18.56 -1.42
CA LEU A 108 -3.54 17.51 -0.84
C LEU A 108 -4.30 16.20 -0.65
N VAL A 109 -5.57 16.29 -0.24
CA VAL A 109 -6.45 15.11 -0.16
C VAL A 109 -6.68 14.50 -1.55
N ASP A 110 -6.88 15.33 -2.58
CA ASP A 110 -7.02 14.85 -3.97
C ASP A 110 -5.74 14.15 -4.46
N GLN A 111 -4.56 14.70 -4.15
CA GLN A 111 -3.27 14.06 -4.46
C GLN A 111 -3.12 12.73 -3.71
N LEU A 112 -3.49 12.69 -2.43
CA LEU A 112 -3.42 11.48 -1.61
C LEU A 112 -4.30 10.36 -2.17
N LEU A 113 -5.55 10.67 -2.52
CA LEU A 113 -6.46 9.72 -3.17
C LEU A 113 -5.89 9.20 -4.49
N LEU A 114 -5.27 10.08 -5.28
CA LEU A 114 -4.59 9.70 -6.52
C LEU A 114 -3.41 8.77 -6.26
N ILE A 115 -2.55 9.07 -5.29
CA ILE A 115 -1.37 8.26 -4.95
C ILE A 115 -1.77 6.86 -4.48
N ILE A 116 -2.76 6.78 -3.59
CA ILE A 116 -3.26 5.48 -3.10
C ILE A 116 -3.85 4.70 -4.27
N GLY A 117 -4.75 5.30 -5.05
CA GLY A 117 -5.42 4.59 -6.14
C GLY A 117 -4.50 4.19 -7.29
N ALA A 118 -3.68 5.13 -7.77
CA ALA A 118 -2.81 4.92 -8.93
C ALA A 118 -1.49 4.21 -8.57
N GLY A 119 -1.03 4.29 -7.32
CA GLY A 119 0.20 3.65 -6.88
C GLY A 119 0.00 2.20 -6.47
N TYR A 120 -1.01 1.92 -5.63
CA TYR A 120 -1.14 0.61 -4.98
C TYR A 120 -1.67 -0.47 -5.92
N GLU A 121 -2.83 -0.24 -6.52
CA GLU A 121 -3.53 -1.29 -7.24
C GLU A 121 -2.77 -1.72 -8.51
N PRO A 122 -2.27 -0.81 -9.38
CA PRO A 122 -1.48 -1.20 -10.54
C PRO A 122 -0.19 -1.94 -10.17
N THR A 123 0.54 -1.48 -9.15
CA THR A 123 1.83 -2.11 -8.79
C THR A 123 1.61 -3.50 -8.19
N SER A 124 0.57 -3.66 -7.36
CA SER A 124 0.17 -4.97 -6.81
C SER A 124 -0.28 -5.96 -7.90
N ALA A 125 -1.02 -5.47 -8.89
CA ALA A 125 -1.42 -6.27 -10.04
C ALA A 125 -0.22 -6.69 -10.90
N ALA A 126 0.73 -5.77 -11.15
CA ALA A 126 1.95 -6.08 -11.89
C ALA A 126 2.77 -7.17 -11.17
N PHE A 127 2.91 -7.06 -9.85
CA PHE A 127 3.57 -8.10 -9.06
C PHE A 127 2.86 -9.45 -9.16
N SER A 128 1.52 -9.46 -9.04
CA SER A 128 0.73 -10.68 -9.17
C SER A 128 0.93 -11.36 -10.54
N TRP A 129 0.89 -10.59 -11.63
CA TRP A 129 1.15 -11.13 -12.97
C TRP A 129 2.57 -11.66 -13.12
N THR A 130 3.59 -10.96 -12.59
CA THR A 130 4.97 -11.43 -12.59
C THR A 130 5.11 -12.76 -11.84
N VAL A 131 4.46 -12.90 -10.68
CA VAL A 131 4.47 -14.15 -9.92
C VAL A 131 3.83 -15.29 -10.71
N TRP A 132 2.68 -15.05 -11.35
CA TRP A 132 2.06 -16.06 -12.22
C TRP A 132 2.95 -16.45 -13.41
N LEU A 133 3.58 -15.48 -14.06
CA LEU A 133 4.50 -15.72 -15.19
C LEU A 133 5.72 -16.55 -14.74
N LEU A 134 6.30 -16.25 -13.58
CA LEU A 134 7.41 -17.03 -13.02
C LEU A 134 7.00 -18.42 -12.53
N ALA A 135 5.77 -18.58 -12.04
CA ALA A 135 5.24 -19.88 -11.63
C ALA A 135 5.02 -20.81 -12.83
N THR A 136 4.63 -20.25 -13.97
CA THR A 136 4.43 -20.98 -15.24
C THR A 136 5.71 -21.13 -16.07
N HIS A 137 6.78 -20.37 -15.74
CA HIS A 137 8.08 -20.45 -16.39
C HIS A 137 9.20 -20.77 -15.38
N PRO A 138 9.26 -22.00 -14.85
CA PRO A 138 10.17 -22.36 -13.76
C PRO A 138 11.66 -22.21 -14.10
N ALA A 139 12.03 -22.29 -15.38
CA ALA A 139 13.40 -22.03 -15.84
C ALA A 139 13.83 -20.59 -15.53
N TRP A 140 12.98 -19.61 -15.86
CA TRP A 140 13.23 -18.20 -15.54
C TRP A 140 13.21 -17.94 -14.05
N GLN A 141 12.29 -18.57 -13.30
CA GLN A 141 12.26 -18.46 -11.84
C GLN A 141 13.54 -18.99 -11.20
N LYS A 142 14.11 -20.08 -11.74
CA LYS A 142 15.38 -20.65 -11.26
C LYS A 142 16.54 -19.70 -11.53
N GLN A 143 16.70 -19.24 -12.76
CA GLN A 143 17.79 -18.32 -13.13
C GLN A 143 17.74 -17.01 -12.34
N LEU A 144 16.54 -16.42 -12.21
CA LEU A 144 16.33 -15.22 -11.41
C LEU A 144 16.71 -15.44 -9.94
N ARG A 145 16.33 -16.59 -9.37
CA ARG A 145 16.70 -16.93 -7.99
C ARG A 145 18.22 -17.06 -7.83
N GLU A 146 18.89 -17.70 -8.77
CA GLU A 146 20.35 -17.84 -8.75
C GLU A 146 21.04 -16.46 -8.80
N GLU A 147 20.58 -15.55 -9.65
CA GLU A 147 21.08 -14.17 -9.72
C GLU A 147 20.88 -13.42 -8.39
N ILE A 148 19.69 -13.50 -7.80
CA ILE A 148 19.37 -12.85 -6.52
C ILE A 148 20.21 -13.42 -5.38
N GLN A 149 20.34 -14.74 -5.29
CA GLN A 149 21.09 -15.41 -4.21
C GLN A 149 22.61 -15.29 -4.37
N ALA A 150 23.11 -14.98 -5.56
CA ALA A 150 24.51 -14.62 -5.77
C ALA A 150 24.84 -13.23 -5.21
N LYS A 151 23.87 -12.30 -5.23
CA LYS A 151 24.04 -10.92 -4.77
C LYS A 151 23.71 -10.74 -3.27
N PHE A 152 22.69 -11.44 -2.77
CA PHE A 152 22.21 -11.30 -1.39
C PHE A 152 22.30 -12.62 -0.62
N SER A 153 22.68 -12.54 0.66
CA SER A 153 22.74 -13.69 1.55
C SER A 153 21.35 -14.27 1.81
N ALA A 154 21.27 -15.55 2.20
CA ALA A 154 20.01 -16.15 2.61
C ALA A 154 19.43 -15.52 3.90
N SER A 155 20.28 -14.98 4.78
CA SER A 155 19.89 -14.28 6.01
C SER A 155 19.18 -12.95 5.73
N HIS A 156 19.52 -12.28 4.64
CA HIS A 156 18.84 -11.06 4.19
C HIS A 156 17.33 -11.29 4.00
N PHE A 157 16.94 -12.36 3.32
CA PHE A 157 15.54 -12.70 3.07
C PHE A 157 14.80 -13.27 4.30
N ARG A 158 15.50 -13.49 5.42
CA ARG A 158 14.90 -13.92 6.71
C ARG A 158 14.66 -12.75 7.67
N ASN A 159 14.96 -11.52 7.27
CA ASN A 159 15.00 -10.34 8.15
C ASN A 159 15.92 -10.54 9.36
N GLU A 160 17.02 -11.30 9.19
CA GLU A 160 18.02 -11.57 10.23
C GLU A 160 19.20 -10.57 10.20
N GLU A 161 19.31 -9.80 9.12
CA GLU A 161 20.32 -8.75 8.96
C GLU A 161 19.67 -7.36 9.13
N GLU A 162 20.42 -6.43 9.73
CA GLU A 162 20.04 -5.01 9.72
C GLU A 162 20.37 -4.43 8.34
N GLY A 163 19.32 -4.01 7.61
CA GLY A 163 19.44 -3.42 6.27
C GLY A 163 18.50 -4.07 5.27
N GLY A 164 17.69 -3.27 4.59
CA GLY A 164 16.80 -3.74 3.52
C GLY A 164 17.52 -3.81 2.17
N ILE A 165 16.86 -4.39 1.16
CA ILE A 165 17.32 -4.32 -0.23
C ILE A 165 17.30 -2.85 -0.67
N ILE A 166 18.48 -2.29 -0.96
CA ILE A 166 18.61 -0.93 -1.46
C ILE A 166 18.39 -0.96 -2.99
N PRO A 167 17.58 -0.06 -3.59
CA PRO A 167 17.29 -0.08 -5.03
C PRO A 167 18.52 -0.17 -5.95
N GLU A 168 19.62 0.51 -5.58
CA GLU A 168 20.87 0.54 -6.34
C GLU A 168 21.51 -0.85 -6.48
N ASP A 169 21.31 -1.73 -5.50
CA ASP A 169 21.78 -3.12 -5.57
C ASP A 169 21.01 -3.96 -6.58
N LEU A 170 19.80 -3.54 -6.95
CA LEU A 170 18.92 -4.22 -7.90
C LEU A 170 19.06 -3.69 -9.33
N GLU A 171 19.59 -2.49 -9.53
CA GLU A 171 19.70 -1.87 -10.86
C GLU A 171 20.62 -2.66 -11.80
N ASN A 172 21.61 -3.34 -11.24
CA ASN A 172 22.63 -4.10 -11.97
C ASN A 172 22.34 -5.60 -12.07
N LEU A 173 21.08 -6.03 -11.92
CA LEU A 173 20.66 -7.42 -12.03
C LEU A 173 19.93 -7.67 -13.36
N PRO A 174 20.61 -8.17 -14.41
CA PRO A 174 20.03 -8.29 -15.74
C PRO A 174 18.78 -9.16 -15.82
N ILE A 175 18.73 -10.29 -15.12
CA ILE A 175 17.58 -11.21 -15.18
C ILE A 175 16.39 -10.61 -14.43
N LEU A 176 16.61 -9.97 -13.27
CA LEU A 176 15.56 -9.24 -12.56
C LEU A 176 15.00 -8.10 -13.42
N HIS A 177 15.88 -7.31 -14.04
CA HIS A 177 15.49 -6.25 -14.96
C HIS A 177 14.65 -6.80 -16.12
N ALA A 178 15.11 -7.90 -16.71
CA ALA A 178 14.46 -8.56 -17.83
C ALA A 178 13.08 -9.11 -17.48
N VAL A 179 12.96 -9.84 -16.38
CA VAL A 179 11.69 -10.40 -15.91
C VAL A 179 10.68 -9.30 -15.62
N CYS A 180 11.08 -8.23 -14.92
CA CYS A 180 10.17 -7.14 -14.59
C CYS A 180 9.68 -6.39 -15.84
N ASN A 181 10.58 -6.06 -16.78
CA ASN A 181 10.17 -5.35 -18.00
C ASN A 181 9.33 -6.25 -18.92
N GLU A 182 9.67 -7.53 -19.05
CA GLU A 182 8.88 -8.46 -19.85
C GLU A 182 7.50 -8.68 -19.23
N ALA A 183 7.40 -8.79 -17.91
CA ALA A 183 6.11 -8.91 -17.24
C ALA A 183 5.24 -7.67 -17.44
N LEU A 184 5.83 -6.47 -17.38
CA LEU A 184 5.13 -5.21 -17.66
C LEU A 184 4.75 -5.06 -19.14
N ARG A 185 5.56 -5.57 -20.07
CA ARG A 185 5.26 -5.60 -21.52
C ARG A 185 4.09 -6.53 -21.76
N PHE A 186 4.23 -7.77 -21.29
CA PHE A 186 3.30 -8.85 -21.56
C PHE A 186 1.99 -8.66 -20.79
N MET A 187 2.02 -8.32 -19.51
CA MET A 187 0.80 -8.10 -18.71
C MET A 187 0.72 -6.64 -18.22
N PRO A 188 0.48 -5.67 -19.13
CA PRO A 188 0.29 -4.29 -18.72
C PRO A 188 -1.00 -4.17 -17.91
N THR A 189 -0.90 -3.56 -16.74
CA THR A 189 -2.00 -3.50 -15.78
C THR A 189 -3.12 -2.56 -16.20
N THR A 190 -2.83 -1.61 -17.10
CA THR A 190 -3.83 -0.79 -17.80
C THR A 190 -3.83 -1.19 -19.28
N PRO A 191 -4.75 -2.06 -19.72
CA PRO A 191 -4.71 -2.63 -21.07
C PRO A 191 -5.17 -1.64 -22.15
N ILE A 192 -5.98 -0.65 -21.77
CA ILE A 192 -6.58 0.34 -22.66
C ILE A 192 -6.74 1.69 -21.96
N THR A 193 -6.52 2.78 -22.69
CA THR A 193 -6.79 4.15 -22.26
C THR A 193 -7.34 4.97 -23.42
N THR A 194 -7.85 6.17 -23.16
CA THR A 194 -8.42 7.02 -24.21
C THR A 194 -7.89 8.44 -24.19
N ARG A 195 -7.98 9.10 -25.35
CA ARG A 195 -7.84 10.55 -25.53
C ARG A 195 -9.07 11.07 -26.26
N VAL A 196 -9.34 12.36 -26.13
CA VAL A 196 -10.36 13.05 -26.92
C VAL A 196 -9.65 14.20 -27.62
N SER A 197 -9.81 14.30 -28.94
CA SER A 197 -9.17 15.37 -29.71
C SER A 197 -9.73 16.72 -29.29
N SER A 198 -8.86 17.67 -28.92
CA SER A 198 -9.25 19.04 -28.54
C SER A 198 -9.53 19.93 -29.75
N GLU A 199 -9.01 19.55 -30.91
CA GLU A 199 -9.09 20.26 -32.19
C GLU A 199 -9.05 19.28 -33.36
N ASP A 200 -9.29 19.78 -34.57
CA ASP A 200 -9.09 18.99 -35.78
C ASP A 200 -7.59 18.72 -35.95
N SER A 201 -7.22 17.46 -36.16
CA SER A 201 -5.83 17.02 -36.20
C SER A 201 -5.61 15.98 -37.31
N VAL A 202 -4.36 15.57 -37.51
CA VAL A 202 -3.99 14.52 -38.48
C VAL A 202 -3.06 13.53 -37.83
N ILE A 203 -3.41 12.24 -37.86
CA ILE A 203 -2.57 11.15 -37.35
C ILE A 203 -2.29 10.20 -38.51
N LEU A 204 -1.01 10.02 -38.86
CA LEU A 204 -0.57 9.16 -39.98
C LEU A 204 -1.29 9.47 -41.30
N GLY A 205 -1.55 10.75 -41.57
CA GLY A 205 -2.28 11.19 -42.78
C GLY A 205 -3.80 11.10 -42.69
N HIS A 206 -4.36 10.57 -41.60
CA HIS A 206 -5.80 10.51 -41.36
C HIS A 206 -6.29 11.74 -40.60
N HIS A 207 -7.29 12.44 -41.15
CA HIS A 207 -7.96 13.54 -40.48
C HIS A 207 -8.77 13.03 -39.28
N ILE A 208 -8.53 13.63 -38.12
CA ILE A 208 -9.17 13.34 -36.85
C ILE A 208 -9.96 14.59 -36.42
N PRO A 209 -11.28 14.60 -36.54
CA PRO A 209 -12.09 15.73 -36.10
C PRO A 209 -11.95 16.01 -34.61
N LYS A 210 -12.13 17.27 -34.23
CA LYS A 210 -12.32 17.69 -32.84
C LYS A 210 -13.40 16.83 -32.16
N ASN A 211 -13.20 16.56 -30.88
CA ASN A 211 -14.04 15.71 -30.03
C ASN A 211 -14.06 14.22 -30.42
N THR A 212 -13.17 13.75 -31.30
CA THR A 212 -13.01 12.32 -31.59
C THR A 212 -12.34 11.60 -30.43
N ARG A 213 -12.93 10.50 -29.96
CA ARG A 213 -12.34 9.63 -28.95
C ARG A 213 -11.36 8.65 -29.61
N ILE A 214 -10.11 8.69 -29.18
CA ILE A 214 -9.02 7.82 -29.65
C ILE A 214 -8.73 6.80 -28.55
N TYR A 215 -8.74 5.51 -28.90
CA TYR A 215 -8.36 4.43 -28.00
C TYR A 215 -6.88 4.08 -28.21
N ILE A 216 -6.15 4.01 -27.11
CA ILE A 216 -4.76 3.56 -27.07
C ILE A 216 -4.78 2.23 -26.32
N VAL A 217 -4.27 1.17 -26.91
CA VAL A 217 -4.38 -0.19 -26.38
C VAL A 217 -2.98 -0.74 -26.07
N PRO A 218 -2.35 -0.37 -24.94
CA PRO A 218 -1.04 -0.90 -24.54
C PRO A 218 -0.94 -2.42 -24.62
N TYR A 219 -2.01 -3.15 -24.27
CA TYR A 219 -2.03 -4.61 -24.33
C TYR A 219 -1.75 -5.16 -25.73
N ALA A 220 -2.30 -4.50 -26.77
CA ALA A 220 -2.09 -4.88 -28.17
C ALA A 220 -0.75 -4.35 -28.70
N CYS A 221 -0.40 -3.09 -28.42
CA CYS A 221 0.86 -2.50 -28.88
C CYS A 221 2.06 -3.29 -28.35
N ASN A 222 2.05 -3.63 -27.06
CA ASN A 222 3.13 -4.36 -26.42
C ASN A 222 3.32 -5.77 -26.98
N ARG A 223 2.30 -6.35 -27.63
CA ARG A 223 2.33 -7.69 -28.26
C ARG A 223 2.33 -7.63 -29.78
N SER A 224 2.51 -6.46 -30.37
CA SER A 224 2.51 -6.31 -31.81
C SER A 224 3.74 -6.98 -32.41
N THR A 225 3.53 -7.89 -33.36
CA THR A 225 4.62 -8.51 -34.11
C THR A 225 5.40 -7.51 -34.96
N ALA A 226 4.79 -6.36 -35.28
CA ALA A 226 5.48 -5.26 -35.95
C ALA A 226 6.55 -4.60 -35.07
N PHE A 227 6.45 -4.71 -33.74
CA PHE A 227 7.41 -4.10 -32.82
C PHE A 227 8.32 -5.13 -32.13
N TYR A 228 7.80 -6.32 -31.81
CA TYR A 228 8.50 -7.33 -31.03
C TYR A 228 8.73 -8.65 -31.80
N GLY A 229 8.52 -8.63 -33.12
CA GLY A 229 8.74 -9.76 -34.00
C GLY A 229 7.75 -10.93 -33.79
N PRO A 230 8.02 -12.10 -34.39
CA PRO A 230 7.11 -13.25 -34.37
C PRO A 230 6.78 -13.78 -32.96
N THR A 231 7.67 -13.56 -32.01
CA THR A 231 7.54 -14.03 -30.63
C THR A 231 6.88 -12.99 -29.71
N ALA A 232 6.28 -11.93 -30.25
CA ALA A 232 5.68 -10.84 -29.47
C ALA A 232 4.64 -11.30 -28.43
N ASP A 233 3.92 -12.39 -28.69
CA ASP A 233 2.92 -12.96 -27.77
C ASP A 233 3.47 -14.11 -26.89
N VAL A 234 4.79 -14.20 -26.75
CA VAL A 234 5.46 -15.13 -25.83
C VAL A 234 6.11 -14.34 -24.70
N PHE A 235 5.99 -14.82 -23.46
CA PHE A 235 6.74 -14.28 -22.34
C PHE A 235 8.20 -14.75 -22.40
N ASP A 236 9.11 -13.84 -22.71
CA ASP A 236 10.54 -14.12 -22.84
C ASP A 236 11.38 -12.95 -22.29
N PRO A 237 11.77 -13.04 -21.01
CA PRO A 237 12.73 -12.13 -20.41
C PRO A 237 14.02 -11.95 -21.23
N GLY A 238 14.45 -12.97 -21.98
CA GLY A 238 15.68 -12.92 -22.79
C GLY A 238 15.73 -11.75 -23.77
N ARG A 239 14.57 -11.23 -24.21
CA ARG A 239 14.48 -10.02 -25.06
C ARG A 239 15.17 -8.79 -24.47
N TRP A 240 15.24 -8.71 -23.15
CA TRP A 240 15.76 -7.57 -22.41
C TRP A 240 17.23 -7.75 -22.00
N ILE A 241 17.88 -8.81 -22.50
CA ILE A 241 19.28 -9.12 -22.24
C ILE A 241 20.02 -9.12 -23.59
N ASP A 242 21.11 -8.38 -23.68
CA ASP A 242 21.95 -8.33 -24.88
C ASP A 242 22.89 -9.54 -25.00
N ALA A 243 23.61 -9.64 -26.11
CA ALA A 243 24.54 -10.75 -26.36
C ALA A 243 25.71 -10.83 -25.34
N ASN A 244 25.97 -9.76 -24.60
CA ASN A 244 26.99 -9.70 -23.54
C ASN A 244 26.41 -10.01 -22.15
N GLY A 245 25.13 -10.38 -22.06
CA GLY A 245 24.45 -10.65 -20.80
C GLY A 245 24.04 -9.39 -20.02
N LYS A 246 24.06 -8.21 -20.64
CA LYS A 246 23.67 -6.94 -20.00
C LYS A 246 22.23 -6.58 -20.32
N SER A 247 21.60 -5.83 -19.42
CA SER A 247 20.26 -5.27 -19.64
C SER A 247 20.23 -4.36 -20.86
N ASN A 248 19.22 -4.53 -21.71
CA ASN A 248 18.81 -3.54 -22.70
C ASN A 248 17.48 -2.89 -22.29
N ASN A 249 17.14 -1.75 -22.91
CA ASN A 249 15.98 -0.92 -22.52
C ASN A 249 14.80 -0.97 -23.51
N ASN A 250 14.88 -1.77 -24.57
CA ASN A 250 13.87 -1.77 -25.65
C ASN A 250 13.26 -3.14 -25.95
N GLY A 251 13.79 -4.23 -25.40
CA GLY A 251 13.25 -5.58 -25.61
C GLY A 251 13.33 -6.04 -27.07
N GLY A 252 14.28 -5.49 -27.84
CA GLY A 252 14.43 -5.76 -29.27
C GLY A 252 13.56 -4.91 -30.20
N ALA A 253 12.77 -3.97 -29.69
CA ALA A 253 12.00 -3.06 -30.53
C ALA A 253 12.86 -1.92 -31.09
N ASP A 254 12.54 -1.48 -32.32
CA ASP A 254 13.24 -0.38 -33.01
C ASP A 254 13.09 0.98 -32.31
N SER A 255 12.08 1.12 -31.46
CA SER A 255 11.76 2.38 -30.79
C SER A 255 11.31 2.16 -29.35
N ASN A 256 11.76 3.02 -28.45
CA ASN A 256 11.29 3.06 -27.07
C ASN A 256 9.78 3.37 -26.95
N TYR A 257 9.18 3.92 -28.01
CA TYR A 257 7.74 4.16 -28.09
C TYR A 257 6.91 2.87 -28.24
N ALA A 258 7.54 1.73 -28.57
CA ALA A 258 6.84 0.44 -28.65
C ALA A 258 6.33 -0.04 -27.28
N PHE A 259 7.07 0.26 -26.22
CA PHE A 259 6.69 -0.12 -24.86
C PHE A 259 5.69 0.90 -24.29
N MET A 260 4.42 0.52 -24.27
CA MET A 260 3.28 1.41 -24.02
C MET A 260 2.69 1.29 -22.60
N THR A 261 3.25 0.45 -21.72
CA THR A 261 2.70 0.17 -20.38
C THR A 261 2.54 1.42 -19.52
N PHE A 262 3.48 2.38 -19.63
CA PHE A 262 3.43 3.65 -18.91
C PHE A 262 3.02 4.83 -19.81
N LEU A 263 2.61 4.55 -21.06
CA LEU A 263 2.36 5.53 -22.11
C LEU A 263 3.57 6.43 -22.39
N HIS A 264 3.38 7.40 -23.29
CA HIS A 264 4.38 8.40 -23.66
C HIS A 264 3.75 9.79 -23.77
N GLY A 265 4.61 10.81 -23.80
CA GLY A 265 4.22 12.22 -23.94
C GLY A 265 3.81 12.90 -22.63
N PRO A 266 3.15 14.07 -22.68
CA PRO A 266 2.87 14.91 -21.50
C PRO A 266 1.95 14.28 -20.45
N ARG A 267 1.27 13.19 -20.79
CA ARG A 267 0.39 12.42 -19.91
C ARG A 267 0.89 10.98 -19.74
N LYS A 268 2.22 10.76 -19.85
CA LYS A 268 2.86 9.52 -19.40
C LYS A 268 2.64 9.32 -17.90
N CYS A 269 2.71 8.08 -17.44
CA CYS A 269 2.61 7.76 -16.03
C CYS A 269 3.72 8.50 -15.25
N ILE A 270 3.31 9.28 -14.23
CA ILE A 270 4.24 9.98 -13.33
C ILE A 270 4.94 9.02 -12.37
N GLY A 271 4.32 7.87 -12.08
CA GLY A 271 4.83 6.86 -11.15
C GLY A 271 5.64 5.75 -11.81
N ASP A 272 6.09 5.90 -13.06
CA ASP A 272 6.78 4.82 -13.79
C ASP A 272 8.09 4.39 -13.10
N GLY A 273 8.89 5.34 -12.62
CA GLY A 273 10.12 5.09 -11.87
C GLY A 273 9.85 4.33 -10.57
N TYR A 274 8.92 4.84 -9.76
CA TYR A 274 8.52 4.20 -8.50
C TYR A 274 7.98 2.78 -8.74
N ALA A 275 7.08 2.59 -9.71
CA ALA A 275 6.47 1.30 -10.00
C ALA A 275 7.51 0.26 -10.42
N LYS A 276 8.50 0.63 -11.24
CA LYS A 276 9.59 -0.26 -11.65
C LYS A 276 10.49 -0.63 -10.49
N ILE A 277 10.87 0.32 -9.64
CA ILE A 277 11.70 0.06 -8.45
C ILE A 277 10.96 -0.84 -7.47
N ALA A 278 9.72 -0.48 -7.12
CA ALA A 278 8.88 -1.26 -6.23
C ALA A 278 8.73 -2.69 -6.76
N LEU A 279 8.38 -2.86 -8.04
CA LEU A 279 8.23 -4.19 -8.64
C LEU A 279 9.52 -5.02 -8.52
N ARG A 280 10.69 -4.45 -8.80
CA ARG A 280 11.97 -5.15 -8.65
C ARG A 280 12.23 -5.56 -7.20
N VAL A 281 12.01 -4.67 -6.24
CA VAL A 281 12.17 -4.95 -4.80
C VAL A 281 11.25 -6.09 -4.37
N PHE A 282 9.96 -6.03 -4.72
CA PHE A 282 8.99 -7.07 -4.36
C PHE A 282 9.31 -8.41 -5.01
N VAL A 283 9.68 -8.41 -6.30
CA VAL A 283 10.07 -9.64 -7.01
C VAL A 283 11.35 -10.24 -6.42
N ALA A 284 12.37 -9.41 -6.16
CA ALA A 284 13.62 -9.86 -5.57
C ALA A 284 13.42 -10.48 -4.18
N ALA A 285 12.69 -9.79 -3.31
CA ALA A 285 12.35 -10.29 -1.98
C ALA A 285 11.56 -11.61 -2.03
N PHE A 286 10.56 -11.70 -2.92
CA PHE A 286 9.70 -12.87 -3.00
C PHE A 286 10.42 -14.09 -3.60
N VAL A 287 11.16 -13.91 -4.70
CA VAL A 287 11.88 -15.00 -5.38
C VAL A 287 13.11 -15.47 -4.58
N GLY A 288 13.78 -14.55 -3.89
CA GLY A 288 14.88 -14.87 -2.99
C GLY A 288 14.44 -15.73 -1.79
N ALA A 289 13.27 -15.40 -1.21
CA ALA A 289 12.72 -16.12 -0.06
C ALA A 289 12.02 -17.45 -0.42
N PHE A 290 11.29 -17.49 -1.54
CA PHE A 290 10.40 -18.60 -1.87
C PHE A 290 10.64 -19.14 -3.27
N ARG A 291 10.58 -20.46 -3.40
CA ARG A 291 10.23 -21.17 -4.64
C ARG A 291 8.73 -21.37 -4.68
N PHE A 292 8.12 -21.21 -5.85
CA PHE A 292 6.67 -21.27 -5.95
C PHE A 292 6.18 -21.84 -7.28
N GLU A 293 4.98 -22.42 -7.22
CA GLU A 293 4.23 -22.96 -8.36
C GLU A 293 2.73 -22.65 -8.19
N ILE A 294 1.96 -22.71 -9.26
CA ILE A 294 0.50 -22.59 -9.18
C ILE A 294 -0.05 -23.80 -8.41
N ALA A 295 -0.98 -23.55 -7.49
CA ALA A 295 -1.55 -24.61 -6.65
C ALA A 295 -2.24 -25.69 -7.48
N ASP A 296 -2.98 -25.28 -8.51
CA ASP A 296 -3.58 -26.12 -9.54
C ASP A 296 -3.03 -25.73 -10.92
N SER A 297 -2.28 -26.61 -11.57
CA SER A 297 -1.68 -26.35 -12.89
C SER A 297 -2.71 -26.14 -14.02
N THR A 298 -3.98 -26.48 -13.79
CA THR A 298 -5.07 -26.25 -14.75
C THR A 298 -5.72 -24.88 -14.60
N GLU A 299 -5.48 -24.19 -13.49
CA GLU A 299 -6.05 -22.88 -13.22
C GLU A 299 -5.28 -21.80 -14.00
N VAL A 300 -5.94 -21.26 -15.03
CA VAL A 300 -5.46 -20.07 -15.75
C VAL A 300 -6.13 -18.84 -15.15
N PRO A 301 -5.36 -17.87 -14.60
CA PRO A 301 -5.95 -16.69 -14.01
C PRO A 301 -6.73 -15.88 -15.04
N ILE A 302 -7.98 -15.58 -14.72
CA ILE A 302 -8.82 -14.73 -15.55
C ILE A 302 -8.43 -13.27 -15.27
N PRO A 303 -7.96 -12.50 -16.27
CA PRO A 303 -7.74 -11.08 -16.10
C PRO A 303 -9.08 -10.37 -15.94
N GLY A 304 -9.22 -9.58 -14.88
CA GLY A 304 -10.40 -8.76 -14.66
C GLY A 304 -10.11 -7.60 -13.72
N GLY A 305 -11.08 -6.71 -13.61
CA GLY A 305 -10.93 -5.45 -12.90
C GLY A 305 -11.36 -4.28 -13.78
N MET A 306 -11.56 -3.15 -13.11
CA MET A 306 -12.32 -2.03 -13.67
C MET A 306 -11.41 -1.00 -14.37
N LEU A 307 -10.35 -0.59 -13.68
CA LEU A 307 -9.29 0.28 -14.24
C LEU A 307 -7.99 -0.49 -14.45
N VAL A 308 -7.75 -1.45 -13.55
CA VAL A 308 -6.54 -2.26 -13.48
C VAL A 308 -6.91 -3.72 -13.69
N THR A 309 -6.22 -4.41 -14.59
CA THR A 309 -6.36 -5.85 -14.78
C THR A 309 -5.54 -6.61 -13.74
N LYS A 310 -6.20 -7.46 -12.98
CA LYS A 310 -5.62 -8.39 -12.00
C LYS A 310 -6.31 -9.76 -12.09
N PRO A 311 -5.75 -10.82 -11.51
CA PRO A 311 -6.44 -12.09 -11.36
C PRO A 311 -7.74 -11.93 -10.55
N VAL A 312 -8.90 -12.26 -11.13
CA VAL A 312 -10.22 -12.04 -10.49
C VAL A 312 -10.33 -12.76 -9.14
N ASN A 313 -9.83 -14.00 -9.07
CA ASN A 313 -9.89 -14.85 -7.86
C ASN A 313 -8.60 -14.81 -7.03
N GLY A 314 -7.72 -13.84 -7.31
CA GLY A 314 -6.35 -13.85 -6.82
C GLY A 314 -5.52 -14.96 -7.48
N LEU A 315 -4.41 -15.34 -6.82
CA LEU A 315 -3.53 -16.42 -7.27
C LEU A 315 -3.30 -17.39 -6.12
N GLN A 316 -3.65 -18.66 -6.33
CA GLN A 316 -3.35 -19.72 -5.38
C GLN A 316 -1.99 -20.33 -5.71
N LEU A 317 -1.07 -20.26 -4.76
CA LEU A 317 0.33 -20.67 -4.95
C LEU A 317 0.74 -21.68 -3.88
N LYS A 318 1.54 -22.67 -4.27
CA LYS A 318 2.30 -23.49 -3.32
C LYS A 318 3.67 -22.85 -3.14
N LEU A 319 4.01 -22.50 -1.91
CA LEU A 319 5.28 -21.88 -1.56
C LEU A 319 6.20 -22.89 -0.86
N GLN A 320 7.44 -22.98 -1.34
CA GLN A 320 8.53 -23.72 -0.73
C GLN A 320 9.60 -22.72 -0.28
N SER A 321 9.79 -22.57 1.02
CA SER A 321 10.88 -21.75 1.58
C SER A 321 12.22 -22.43 1.30
N SER A 322 13.22 -21.64 0.88
CA SER A 322 14.51 -22.17 0.44
C SER A 322 15.45 -22.58 1.57
N ASN A 323 15.29 -22.08 2.81
CA ASN A 323 16.24 -22.33 3.91
C ASN A 323 15.69 -22.08 5.33
N TRP A 324 14.41 -22.39 5.58
CA TRP A 324 13.96 -22.55 6.97
C TRP A 324 14.48 -23.90 7.49
N LYS A 325 15.64 -23.93 8.14
CA LYS A 325 15.90 -25.02 9.08
C LYS A 325 14.75 -24.96 10.08
N ARG A 326 13.85 -25.96 10.05
CA ARG A 326 12.92 -26.23 11.14
C ARG A 326 13.77 -26.42 12.40
N THR A 327 14.11 -25.34 13.10
CA THR A 327 14.23 -25.41 14.55
C THR A 327 12.92 -26.02 15.01
N GLY A 328 12.99 -27.12 15.75
CA GLY A 328 11.93 -28.13 15.93
C GLY A 328 10.66 -27.67 16.66
N ARG A 329 10.12 -26.49 16.37
CA ARG A 329 8.71 -26.16 16.56
C ARG A 329 8.04 -26.20 15.21
N ILE A 330 7.48 -27.37 14.92
CA ILE A 330 6.43 -27.52 13.92
C ILE A 330 5.28 -26.63 14.41
N ILE A 331 5.20 -25.39 13.92
CA ILE A 331 3.90 -24.73 13.80
C ILE A 331 3.34 -25.29 12.49
N GLN A 332 2.67 -26.43 12.60
CA GLN A 332 1.64 -26.76 11.62
C GLN A 332 0.62 -25.62 11.72
N PRO A 333 0.26 -24.91 10.64
CA PRO A 333 -1.06 -24.33 10.58
C PRO A 333 -1.99 -25.53 10.48
N ASN A 334 -2.30 -26.12 11.63
CA ASN A 334 -3.42 -27.03 11.75
C ASN A 334 -4.64 -26.12 11.71
N ILE A 335 -4.96 -25.59 10.53
CA ILE A 335 -6.31 -25.11 10.25
C ILE A 335 -7.14 -26.39 10.12
N ALA A 336 -7.31 -27.07 11.25
CA ALA A 336 -8.52 -27.80 11.50
C ALA A 336 -9.63 -26.76 11.37
N GLU A 337 -10.70 -27.10 10.66
CA GLU A 337 -11.94 -26.31 10.62
C GLU A 337 -12.49 -25.99 12.03
N ASP A 338 -11.91 -26.58 13.08
CA ASP A 338 -12.18 -26.33 14.49
C ASP A 338 -11.45 -25.11 15.11
N GLU A 339 -10.38 -24.58 14.51
CA GLU A 339 -9.64 -23.43 15.09
C GLU A 339 -10.40 -22.09 14.96
N PHE A 340 -11.30 -21.98 13.97
CA PHE A 340 -12.22 -20.85 13.86
C PHE A 340 -13.35 -20.87 14.90
N LYS A 341 -13.63 -22.02 15.55
CA LYS A 341 -14.63 -22.13 16.62
C LYS A 341 -14.06 -21.83 18.01
N LEU A 342 -12.74 -21.96 18.21
CA LEU A 342 -12.12 -21.84 19.53
C LEU A 342 -12.20 -20.43 20.13
N TRP A 343 -12.21 -19.37 19.31
CA TRP A 343 -12.31 -17.98 19.79
C TRP A 343 -13.71 -17.61 20.30
N GLU A 344 -14.78 -18.18 19.71
CA GLU A 344 -16.17 -17.87 20.11
C GLU A 344 -16.57 -18.53 21.43
N SER A 345 -15.85 -19.56 21.85
CA SER A 345 -16.12 -20.30 23.09
C SER A 345 -15.01 -20.22 24.16
N ASP A 346 -13.93 -19.45 23.92
CA ASP A 346 -12.85 -19.27 24.91
C ASP A 346 -13.35 -18.43 26.12
N PRO A 347 -13.33 -18.97 27.36
CA PRO A 347 -13.70 -18.23 28.57
C PRO A 347 -12.72 -17.09 28.91
N LYS A 348 -11.55 -17.01 28.26
CA LYS A 348 -10.61 -15.89 28.38
C LYS A 348 -10.90 -14.76 27.39
N ASN A 349 -11.73 -14.99 26.36
CA ASN A 349 -12.15 -13.93 25.44
C ASN A 349 -13.13 -12.97 26.16
N PRO A 350 -12.82 -11.66 26.26
CA PRO A 350 -13.69 -10.69 26.92
C PRO A 350 -15.11 -10.63 26.33
N GLN A 351 -15.30 -11.01 25.06
CA GLN A 351 -16.61 -11.05 24.41
C GLN A 351 -17.52 -12.17 24.94
N ASN A 352 -16.96 -13.22 25.56
CA ASN A 352 -17.70 -14.36 26.11
C ASN A 352 -17.94 -14.27 27.61
N TRP A 353 -17.41 -13.23 28.28
CA TRP A 353 -17.60 -13.04 29.70
C TRP A 353 -19.08 -12.75 30.04
N PRO A 354 -19.57 -13.26 31.17
CA PRO A 354 -20.89 -12.88 31.65
C PRO A 354 -20.95 -11.37 31.88
N SER A 355 -22.09 -10.76 31.54
CA SER A 355 -22.30 -9.30 31.58
C SER A 355 -21.84 -8.61 32.87
N PRO A 356 -22.00 -9.20 34.08
CA PRO A 356 -21.47 -8.60 35.30
C PRO A 356 -19.96 -8.41 35.26
N ARG A 357 -19.19 -9.42 34.80
CA ARG A 357 -17.73 -9.35 34.73
C ARG A 357 -17.25 -8.32 33.72
N LYS A 358 -17.93 -8.22 32.56
CA LYS A 358 -17.66 -7.19 31.56
C LYS A 358 -17.87 -5.78 32.13
N TRP A 359 -19.01 -5.55 32.78
CA TRP A 359 -19.30 -4.26 33.40
C TRP A 359 -18.36 -3.94 34.54
N THR A 360 -17.99 -4.90 35.39
CA THR A 360 -16.97 -4.68 36.43
C THR A 360 -15.62 -4.30 35.82
N THR A 361 -15.16 -4.98 34.77
CA THR A 361 -13.89 -4.63 34.11
C THR A 361 -13.96 -3.27 33.43
N VAL A 362 -15.06 -2.94 32.74
CA VAL A 362 -15.26 -1.62 32.11
C VAL A 362 -15.31 -0.52 33.17
N VAL A 363 -15.98 -0.74 34.30
CA VAL A 363 -16.02 0.20 35.43
C VAL A 363 -14.65 0.35 36.06
N VAL A 364 -13.89 -0.73 36.29
CA VAL A 364 -12.54 -0.67 36.87
C VAL A 364 -11.58 0.07 35.93
N VAL A 365 -11.57 -0.26 34.64
CA VAL A 365 -10.73 0.43 33.64
C VAL A 365 -11.18 1.89 33.50
N GLY A 366 -12.48 2.16 33.48
CA GLY A 366 -13.03 3.51 33.46
C GLY A 366 -12.65 4.32 34.70
N TRP A 367 -12.66 3.72 35.89
CA TRP A 367 -12.22 4.35 37.14
C TRP A 367 -10.72 4.61 37.18
N LEU A 368 -9.90 3.67 36.71
CA LEU A 368 -8.45 3.86 36.57
C LEU A 368 -8.14 5.02 35.60
N GLN A 369 -8.89 5.10 34.49
CA GLN A 369 -8.74 6.18 33.52
C GLN A 369 -9.37 7.50 33.96
N PHE A 370 -10.29 7.48 34.92
CA PHE A 370 -10.87 8.66 35.54
C PHE A 370 -9.99 9.22 36.66
N LEU A 371 -9.32 8.36 37.43
CA LEU A 371 -8.42 8.77 38.52
C LEU A 371 -7.20 9.54 38.02
N SER A 372 -6.68 9.19 36.84
CA SER A 372 -5.54 9.88 36.21
C SER A 372 -5.81 11.38 35.96
N PRO A 373 -6.90 11.79 35.27
CA PRO A 373 -7.24 13.21 35.12
C PRO A 373 -7.78 13.83 36.42
N LEU A 374 -8.41 13.07 37.32
CA LEU A 374 -8.91 13.62 38.60
C LEU A 374 -7.77 14.11 39.51
N ALA A 375 -6.64 13.37 39.55
CA ALA A 375 -5.45 13.78 40.31
C ALA A 375 -4.91 15.12 39.82
N SER A 376 -4.91 15.36 38.50
CA SER A 376 -4.45 16.61 37.91
C SER A 376 -5.34 17.82 38.22
N VAL A 377 -6.62 17.60 38.54
CA VAL A 377 -7.60 18.67 38.83
C VAL A 377 -7.59 19.08 40.31
N MET A 378 -6.99 18.30 41.22
CA MET A 378 -6.97 18.60 42.65
C MET A 378 -6.04 19.76 43.06
N LEU A 379 -5.04 20.09 42.24
CA LEU A 379 -4.07 21.15 42.57
C LEU A 379 -4.64 22.56 42.34
N ALA A 380 -5.45 22.73 41.29
CA ALA A 380 -5.94 24.05 40.88
C ALA A 380 -6.77 24.78 41.96
N PRO A 381 -7.70 24.12 42.69
CA PRO A 381 -8.49 24.76 43.74
C PRO A 381 -7.71 24.98 45.06
N SER A 382 -6.63 24.21 45.30
CA SER A 382 -5.84 24.27 46.53
C SER A 382 -4.69 25.29 46.47
N LEU A 383 -4.31 25.73 45.26
CA LEU A 383 -3.26 26.74 45.03
C LEU A 383 -3.43 28.05 45.82
N PRO A 384 -4.63 28.67 45.94
CA PRO A 384 -4.78 29.89 46.72
C PRO A 384 -4.50 29.70 48.21
N GLN A 385 -4.85 28.53 48.75
CA GLN A 385 -4.59 28.18 50.15
C GLN A 385 -3.09 27.91 50.38
N ILE A 386 -2.45 27.16 49.48
CA ILE A 386 -1.00 26.92 49.52
C ILE A 386 -0.21 28.23 49.39
N ALA A 387 -0.66 29.15 48.52
CA ALA A 387 -0.06 30.47 48.37
C ALA A 387 -0.09 31.28 49.67
N LYS A 388 -1.23 31.19 50.39
CA LYS A 388 -1.43 31.87 51.66
C LYS A 388 -0.55 31.28 52.76
N ASP A 389 -0.49 29.96 52.86
CA ASP A 389 0.27 29.24 53.89
C ASP A 389 1.79 29.36 53.69
N LEU A 390 2.25 29.52 52.44
CA LEU A 390 3.67 29.69 52.10
C LEU A 390 4.06 31.17 51.84
N HIS A 391 3.16 32.12 52.11
CA HIS A 391 3.35 33.56 51.91
C HIS A 391 3.80 33.98 50.50
N ILE A 392 3.32 33.28 49.46
CA ILE A 392 3.65 33.56 48.06
C ILE A 392 2.70 34.62 47.52
N THR A 393 3.22 35.83 47.27
CA THR A 393 2.42 36.99 46.79
C THR A 393 2.42 37.18 45.27
N SER A 394 3.30 36.47 44.55
CA SER A 394 3.46 36.62 43.10
C SER A 394 2.58 35.65 42.31
N SER A 395 1.62 36.18 41.53
CA SER A 395 0.72 35.39 40.68
C SER A 395 1.45 34.56 39.63
N SER A 396 2.57 35.08 39.11
CA SER A 396 3.40 34.40 38.10
C SER A 396 4.03 33.11 38.65
N LEU A 397 4.38 33.10 39.93
CA LEU A 397 5.00 31.95 40.60
C LEU A 397 3.99 30.83 40.84
N LEU A 398 2.72 31.17 41.07
CA LEU A 398 1.62 30.19 41.17
C LEU A 398 1.29 29.56 39.82
N THR A 399 1.24 30.35 38.75
CA THR A 399 1.04 29.84 37.38
C THR A 399 2.19 28.93 36.94
N PHE A 400 3.43 29.26 37.31
CA PHE A 400 4.59 28.44 37.04
C PHE A 400 4.53 27.09 37.78
N THR A 401 4.16 27.08 39.07
CA THR A 401 3.98 25.85 39.86
C THR A 401 2.90 24.95 39.25
N MET A 402 1.77 25.51 38.82
CA MET A 402 0.71 24.73 38.14
C MET A 402 1.18 24.16 36.80
N SER A 403 1.99 24.92 36.05
CA SER A 403 2.56 24.48 34.77
C SER A 403 3.55 23.33 34.95
N ILE A 404 4.44 23.39 35.95
CA ILE A 404 5.38 22.31 36.28
C ILE A 404 4.61 21.04 36.70
N TYR A 405 3.58 21.17 37.52
CA TYR A 405 2.79 20.03 37.98
C TYR A 405 2.08 19.31 36.81
N LEU A 406 1.52 20.08 35.87
CA LEU A 406 0.90 19.54 34.66
C LEU A 406 1.94 18.88 33.74
N LEU A 407 3.12 19.49 33.56
CA LEU A 407 4.23 18.93 32.78
C LEU A 407 4.78 17.63 33.40
N GLY A 408 4.92 17.56 34.72
CA GLY A 408 5.33 16.34 35.42
C GLY A 408 4.31 15.21 35.31
N SER A 409 3.01 15.55 35.38
CA SER A 409 1.92 14.58 35.20
C SER A 409 1.88 14.03 33.77
N ALA A 410 2.03 14.89 32.75
CA ALA A 410 2.11 14.45 31.35
C ALA A 410 3.40 13.67 31.05
N GLY A 411 4.53 14.12 31.58
CA GLY A 411 5.85 13.50 31.36
C GLY A 411 5.97 12.11 32.00
N SER A 412 5.41 11.91 33.20
CA SER A 412 5.39 10.59 33.84
C SER A 412 4.58 9.57 33.03
N ALA A 413 3.45 9.96 32.44
CA ALA A 413 2.66 9.09 31.57
C ALA A 413 3.36 8.77 30.25
N MET A 414 4.08 9.72 29.65
CA MET A 414 4.77 9.51 28.36
C MET A 414 6.10 8.76 28.48
N LEU A 415 6.85 8.92 29.58
CA LEU A 415 8.18 8.34 29.73
C LEU A 415 8.20 7.10 30.64
N ALA A 416 7.50 7.11 31.77
CA ALA A 416 7.56 5.99 32.71
C ALA A 416 6.69 4.79 32.28
N ALA A 417 5.57 5.03 31.59
CA ALA A 417 4.72 3.94 31.12
C ALA A 417 5.43 3.03 30.09
N PRO A 418 6.10 3.55 29.04
CA PRO A 418 6.86 2.71 28.11
C PRO A 418 8.10 2.08 28.77
N LEU A 419 8.78 2.80 29.66
CA LEU A 419 9.96 2.27 30.38
C LEU A 419 9.58 1.12 31.33
N SER A 420 8.40 1.14 31.93
CA SER A 420 7.90 0.02 32.75
C SER A 420 7.62 -1.25 31.92
N GLU A 421 7.21 -1.10 30.67
CA GLU A 421 7.02 -2.23 29.73
C GLU A 421 8.37 -2.78 29.23
N VAL A 422 9.35 -1.91 28.97
CA VAL A 422 10.67 -2.30 28.46
C VAL A 422 11.55 -2.91 29.55
N PHE A 423 11.49 -2.42 30.80
CA PHE A 423 12.37 -2.85 31.90
C PHE A 423 11.69 -3.69 32.98
N GLY A 424 10.35 -3.85 32.95
CA GLY A 424 9.58 -4.62 33.94
C GLY A 424 9.67 -6.15 33.82
N TYR A 425 10.23 -6.67 32.72
CA TYR A 425 10.43 -8.12 32.51
C TYR A 425 11.81 -8.64 32.97
N GLY A 426 12.55 -7.87 33.76
CA GLY A 426 13.82 -8.29 34.35
C GLY A 426 13.71 -8.68 35.83
N ARG A 427 13.75 -9.99 36.11
CA ARG A 427 13.96 -10.70 37.40
C ARG A 427 12.71 -11.03 38.25
N ARG A 428 12.38 -12.32 38.28
CA ARG A 428 12.65 -13.22 39.44
C ARG A 428 12.56 -14.69 39.00
N ILE A 429 13.66 -15.39 39.31
CA ILE A 429 13.93 -16.82 39.57
C ILE A 429 12.81 -17.80 39.26
#